data_AF-A0A0J9YD19-F1
#
_entry.id   AF-A0A0J9YD19-F1
#
_cell.length_a   1.000
_cell.length_b   1.000
_cell.length_c   1.000
_cell.angle_alpha   90.00
_cell.angle_beta   90.00
_cell.angle_gamma   90.00
#
_symmetry.space_group_name_H-M   'P 1'
#
loop_
_entity.id
_entity.type
_entity.pdbx_description
1 polymer ?
#
loop_
_entity_poly.entity_id
_entity_poly.type
_entity_poly.pdbx_seq_one_letter_code
_entity_poly.pdbx_strand_id
1 'polypeptide(L)'
;MASKNVICGDTNNVSWPLIKYTKLVGTRLEIPVASGQVMAITYNKNRCYLSVMFNSSTLEEFSLAPNPRPIVRSKEKDVFIQVSSTVIFQLCLSEVPY
;
A
#
# COMPACT_ATOMS: atom_id res chain seq x y z
N MET A 1 11.50 36.13 2.23
CA MET A 1 10.29 35.29 2.17
C MET A 1 10.67 34.04 1.40
N ALA A 2 10.80 32.91 2.07
CA ALA A 2 11.03 31.61 1.46
C ALA A 2 10.45 30.55 2.40
N SER A 3 9.27 30.06 2.06
CA SER A 3 8.61 28.97 2.78
C SER A 3 9.48 27.72 2.67
N LYS A 4 10.18 27.39 3.74
CA LYS A 4 10.63 26.01 3.96
C LYS A 4 9.36 25.18 4.10
N ASN A 5 8.98 24.50 3.02
CA ASN A 5 8.05 23.39 3.09
C ASN A 5 8.70 22.34 3.98
N VAL A 6 8.44 22.45 5.28
CA VAL A 6 8.57 21.36 6.23
C VAL A 6 7.54 20.35 5.76
N ILE A 7 7.99 19.37 4.98
CA ILE A 7 7.26 18.10 4.86
C ILE A 7 7.32 17.54 6.28
N CYS A 8 6.32 17.91 7.08
CA CYS A 8 6.08 17.34 8.38
C CYS A 8 5.99 15.83 8.13
N GLY A 9 7.04 15.12 8.54
CA GLY A 9 7.02 13.66 8.56
C GLY A 9 5.83 13.29 9.41
N ASP A 10 4.78 12.82 8.75
CA ASP A 10 3.57 12.37 9.38
C ASP A 10 3.96 11.07 10.12
N THR A 11 4.44 11.20 11.37
CA THR A 11 4.97 10.12 12.22
C THR A 11 3.98 8.98 12.45
N ASN A 12 2.74 9.19 12.02
CA ASN A 12 1.63 8.26 12.10
C ASN A 12 1.53 7.33 10.89
N ASN A 13 2.22 7.65 9.79
CA ASN A 13 2.21 6.85 8.58
C ASN A 13 3.44 5.94 8.55
N VAL A 14 3.23 4.68 8.19
CA VAL A 14 4.30 3.73 7.91
C VAL A 14 4.15 3.29 6.47
N SER A 15 5.19 3.48 5.67
CA SER A 15 5.16 3.16 4.26
C SER A 15 6.20 2.10 3.92
N TRP A 16 5.82 1.15 3.08
CA TRP A 16 6.71 0.13 2.54
C TRP A 16 6.72 0.20 1.01
N PRO A 17 7.91 0.25 0.38
CA PRO A 17 8.04 0.21 -1.07
C PRO A 17 7.57 -1.12 -1.66
N LEU A 18 6.91 -1.04 -2.83
CA LEU A 18 6.40 -2.17 -3.59
C LEU A 18 7.10 -2.24 -4.95
N ILE A 19 7.31 -3.45 -5.46
CA ILE A 19 7.74 -3.68 -6.86
C ILE A 19 6.57 -4.07 -7.76
N LYS A 20 5.45 -4.50 -7.15
CA LYS A 20 4.24 -4.91 -7.87
C LYS A 20 3.01 -4.87 -6.98
N TYR A 21 1.89 -4.44 -7.55
CA TYR A 21 0.55 -4.57 -6.99
C TYR A 21 -0.31 -5.48 -7.89
N THR A 22 -1.06 -6.40 -7.31
CA THR A 22 -1.99 -7.27 -8.04
C THR A 22 -3.34 -7.33 -7.35
N LYS A 23 -4.41 -6.97 -8.05
CA LYS A 23 -5.79 -7.19 -7.62
C LYS A 23 -6.22 -8.60 -8.00
N LEU A 24 -6.57 -9.43 -7.02
CA LEU A 24 -6.82 -10.87 -7.22
C LEU A 24 -8.30 -11.19 -7.46
N VAL A 25 -9.23 -10.35 -6.97
CA VAL A 25 -10.68 -10.57 -7.11
C VAL A 25 -11.35 -9.39 -7.83
N GLY A 26 -12.32 -9.70 -8.70
CA GLY A 26 -12.92 -8.77 -9.66
C GLY A 26 -12.17 -8.77 -11.00
N THR A 27 -12.03 -7.61 -11.64
CA THR A 27 -11.15 -7.48 -12.81
C THR A 27 -9.70 -7.59 -12.35
N ARG A 28 -9.07 -8.73 -12.64
CA ARG A 28 -7.67 -8.98 -12.31
C ARG A 28 -6.80 -7.90 -12.96
N LEU A 29 -6.11 -7.13 -12.13
CA LEU A 29 -5.24 -6.04 -12.55
C LEU A 29 -3.88 -6.24 -11.91
N GLU A 30 -2.84 -6.30 -12.72
CA GLU A 30 -1.46 -6.38 -12.26
C GLU A 30 -0.72 -5.11 -12.71
N ILE A 31 -0.05 -4.45 -11.78
CA ILE A 31 0.69 -3.21 -12.01
C ILE A 31 2.11 -3.42 -11.48
N PRO A 32 3.09 -3.70 -12.36
CA PRO A 32 4.50 -3.70 -12.00
C PRO A 32 5.04 -2.26 -11.90
N VAL A 33 6.11 -2.09 -11.13
CA VAL A 33 6.86 -0.83 -11.08
C VAL A 33 7.98 -0.85 -12.11
N ALA A 34 7.95 0.06 -13.08
CA ALA A 34 9.03 0.24 -14.04
C ALA A 34 10.09 1.23 -13.53
N SER A 35 11.22 1.32 -14.25
CA SER A 35 12.28 2.29 -13.93
C SER A 35 11.74 3.73 -13.90
N GLY A 36 12.10 4.48 -12.86
CA GLY A 36 11.63 5.86 -12.63
C GLY A 36 10.22 5.98 -12.04
N GLN A 37 9.51 4.87 -11.84
CA GLN A 37 8.23 4.84 -11.14
C GLN A 37 8.43 4.41 -9.68
N VAL A 38 7.51 4.82 -8.82
CA VAL A 38 7.54 4.47 -7.39
C VAL A 38 6.18 3.92 -7.01
N MET A 39 6.16 2.81 -6.28
CA MET A 39 4.94 2.31 -5.64
C MET A 39 5.21 2.05 -4.17
N ALA A 40 4.25 2.38 -3.33
CA ALA A 40 4.33 2.13 -1.91
C ALA A 40 2.96 1.79 -1.34
N ILE A 41 2.94 0.94 -0.33
CA ILE A 41 1.81 0.79 0.56
C ILE A 41 2.04 1.64 1.79
N THR A 42 1.07 2.46 2.16
CA THR A 42 1.10 3.30 3.36
C THR A 42 0.00 2.89 4.31
N TYR A 43 0.38 2.60 5.55
CA TYR A 43 -0.53 2.41 6.66
C TYR A 43 -0.60 3.69 7.49
N ASN A 44 -1.79 4.28 7.58
CA ASN A 44 -2.08 5.39 8.48
C ASN A 44 -2.61 4.86 9.81
N LYS A 45 -1.78 4.97 10.86
CA LYS A 45 -2.11 4.49 12.21
C LYS A 45 -3.29 5.22 12.85
N ASN A 46 -3.46 6.52 12.57
CA ASN A 46 -4.50 7.33 13.20
C ASN A 46 -5.88 7.02 12.65
N ARG A 47 -5.98 6.87 11.33
CA ARG A 47 -7.26 6.61 10.65
C ARG A 47 -7.56 5.12 10.56
N CYS A 48 -6.58 4.26 10.82
CA CYS A 48 -6.63 2.83 10.54
C CYS A 48 -6.94 2.56 9.06
N TYR A 49 -6.21 3.22 8.15
CA TYR A 49 -6.35 3.05 6.70
C TYR A 49 -5.07 2.54 6.06
N LEU A 50 -5.25 1.82 4.97
CA LEU A 50 -4.19 1.27 4.14
C LEU A 50 -4.37 1.84 2.73
N SER A 51 -3.36 2.48 2.17
CA SER A 51 -3.43 3.09 0.84
C SER A 51 -2.29 2.58 -0.03
N VAL A 52 -2.61 2.18 -1.26
CA VAL A 52 -1.62 1.84 -2.29
C VAL A 52 -1.38 3.08 -3.14
N MET A 53 -0.15 3.59 -3.12
CA MET A 53 0.29 4.76 -3.85
C MET A 53 1.12 4.33 -5.05
N PHE A 54 0.86 4.91 -6.21
CA PHE A 54 1.68 4.78 -7.42
C PHE A 54 2.05 6.17 -7.94
N ASN A 55 3.34 6.46 -7.96
CA ASN A 55 3.91 7.79 -8.13
C ASN A 55 3.28 8.78 -7.13
N SER A 56 2.48 9.71 -7.61
CA SER A 56 1.76 10.70 -6.80
C SER A 56 0.25 10.43 -6.70
N SER A 57 -0.23 9.29 -7.19
CA SER A 57 -1.65 8.94 -7.24
C SER A 57 -1.98 7.79 -6.29
N THR A 58 -3.11 7.91 -5.58
CA THR A 58 -3.68 6.81 -4.79
C THR A 58 -4.41 5.86 -5.74
N LEU A 59 -3.95 4.61 -5.82
CA LEU A 59 -4.59 3.56 -6.61
C LEU A 59 -5.82 3.01 -5.87
N GLU A 60 -5.62 2.62 -4.62
CA GLU A 60 -6.68 2.09 -3.76
C GLU A 60 -6.45 2.55 -2.32
N GLU A 61 -7.55 2.72 -1.58
CA GLU A 61 -7.55 3.06 -0.17
C GLU A 61 -8.60 2.19 0.55
N PHE A 62 -8.20 1.58 1.66
CA PHE A 62 -9.03 0.63 2.41
C PHE A 62 -9.02 0.98 3.89
N SER A 63 -10.19 0.87 4.53
CA SER A 63 -10.28 0.94 5.98
C SER A 63 -9.93 -0.42 6.60
N LEU A 64 -9.12 -0.40 7.67
CA LEU A 64 -8.80 -1.55 8.52
C LEU A 64 -9.69 -1.61 9.78
N ALA A 65 -10.54 -0.61 10.00
CA ALA A 65 -11.53 -0.56 11.07
C ALA A 65 -12.78 -1.47 10.92
N PRO A 66 -13.16 -2.01 9.73
CA PRO A 66 -14.36 -2.84 9.60
C PRO A 66 -14.36 -4.11 10.47
N ASN A 67 -15.57 -4.63 10.71
CA ASN A 67 -15.81 -5.95 11.32
C ASN A 67 -16.55 -6.84 10.30
N PRO A 68 -15.97 -7.97 9.84
CA PRO A 68 -14.71 -8.56 10.27
C PRO A 68 -13.48 -7.74 9.84
N ARG A 69 -12.41 -7.82 10.65
CA ARG A 69 -11.14 -7.17 10.34
C ARG A 69 -10.50 -7.79 9.09
N PRO A 70 -9.74 -7.01 8.30
CA PRO A 70 -8.99 -7.55 7.17
C PRO A 70 -8.03 -8.67 7.57
N ILE A 71 -7.93 -9.69 6.73
CA ILE A 71 -7.01 -10.80 6.91
C ILE A 71 -5.73 -10.46 6.14
N VAL A 72 -4.59 -10.51 6.83
CA VAL A 72 -3.27 -10.29 6.24
C VAL A 72 -2.46 -11.57 6.36
N ARG A 73 -1.90 -12.03 5.24
CA ARG A 73 -0.97 -13.17 5.19
C ARG A 73 0.27 -12.75 4.42
N SER A 74 1.44 -13.21 4.84
CA SER A 74 2.68 -13.01 4.11
C SER A 74 3.28 -14.35 3.70
N LYS A 75 3.93 -14.35 2.53
CA LYS A 75 4.75 -15.46 2.04
C LYS A 75 5.92 -14.86 1.27
N GLU A 76 7.14 -15.06 1.76
CA GLU A 76 8.34 -14.47 1.16
C GLU A 76 8.20 -12.94 1.02
N LYS A 77 8.29 -12.41 -0.21
CA LYS A 77 8.13 -10.98 -0.53
C LYS A 77 6.68 -10.56 -0.72
N ASP A 78 5.77 -11.53 -0.80
CA ASP A 78 4.36 -11.27 -1.08
C ASP A 78 3.56 -11.11 0.20
N VAL A 79 2.71 -10.07 0.22
CA VAL A 79 1.71 -9.82 1.23
C VAL A 79 0.33 -9.88 0.58
N PHE A 80 -0.51 -10.77 1.08
CA PHE A 80 -1.89 -10.96 0.66
C PHE A 80 -2.81 -10.30 1.68
N ILE A 81 -3.66 -9.41 1.21
CA ILE A 81 -4.62 -8.69 2.05
C ILE A 81 -6.01 -8.95 1.52
N GLN A 82 -6.87 -9.47 2.39
CA GLN A 82 -8.29 -9.69 2.15
C GLN A 82 -9.07 -8.72 3.04
N VAL A 83 -9.68 -7.71 2.44
CA VAL A 83 -10.48 -6.70 3.13
C VAL A 83 -11.95 -7.15 3.23
N SER A 84 -12.44 -7.85 2.21
CA SER A 84 -13.77 -8.45 2.17
C SER A 84 -13.74 -9.76 1.36
N SER A 85 -14.88 -10.45 1.24
CA SER A 85 -14.99 -11.62 0.34
C SER A 85 -14.74 -11.29 -1.13
N THR A 86 -14.85 -10.02 -1.53
CA THR A 86 -14.72 -9.56 -2.92
C THR A 86 -13.50 -8.69 -3.17
N VAL A 87 -12.75 -8.31 -2.12
CA VAL A 87 -11.56 -7.47 -2.22
C VAL A 87 -10.37 -8.21 -1.63
N ILE A 88 -9.57 -8.78 -2.53
CA ILE A 88 -8.32 -9.45 -2.23
C ILE A 88 -7.25 -8.92 -3.17
N PHE A 89 -6.10 -8.57 -2.62
CA PHE A 89 -4.96 -8.10 -3.38
C PHE A 89 -3.64 -8.65 -2.82
N GLN A 90 -2.66 -8.73 -3.69
CA GLN A 90 -1.30 -9.15 -3.42
C GLN A 90 -0.35 -7.97 -3.66
N LEU A 91 0.56 -7.77 -2.72
CA LEU A 91 1.58 -6.74 -2.73
C LEU A 91 2.94 -7.43 -2.71
N CYS A 92 3.79 -7.14 -3.67
CA CYS A 92 5.16 -7.64 -3.66
C CYS A 92 6.08 -6.54 -3.10
N LEU A 93 6.59 -6.75 -1.90
CA LEU A 93 7.49 -5.82 -1.22
C LEU A 93 8.86 -5.79 -1.93
N SER A 94 9.48 -4.62 -2.02
CA SER A 94 10.91 -4.58 -2.38
C SER A 94 11.74 -5.07 -1.20
N GLU A 95 12.72 -5.93 -1.45
CA GLU A 95 13.82 -6.10 -0.49
C GLU A 95 14.50 -4.74 -0.36
N VAL A 96 14.42 -4.12 0.82
CA VAL A 96 15.23 -2.93 1.09
C VAL A 96 16.68 -3.40 1.08
N PRO A 97 17.56 -2.93 0.17
CA PRO A 97 18.98 -3.15 0.35
C PRO A 97 19.38 -2.31 1.56
N TYR A 98 19.82 -2.99 2.62
CA TYR A 98 20.54 -2.33 3.72
C TYR A 98 21.87 -1.78 3.23
#